data_AF-A0A101QLV1-F1
#
_entry.id   AF-A0A101QLV1-F1
#
_cell.length_a   1.000
_cell.length_b   1.000
_cell.length_c   1.000
_cell.angle_alpha   90.00
_cell.angle_beta   90.00
_cell.angle_gamma   90.00
#
_symmetry.space_group_name_H-M   'P 1'
#
loop_
_entity.id
_entity.type
_entity.pdbx_description
1 polymer ?
#
loop_
_entity_poly.entity_id
_entity_poly.type
_entity_poly.pdbx_seq_one_letter_code
_entity_poly.pdbx_strand_id
1 'polypeptide(L)'
;MANFAKPNVPRFSVDVYQNEYLPEGGSEVNAIVTVTATGGGTLGSALTAPVHPPGGGPSAAVAIMVDCSGSMDYPPTKMQGARNATAAAIDTLRDGTRFAVIGGTHVAKEVYPGGGRLAVADATTREQAKQALRRLSAGGGTAIGTWLRLADRLLSAADVTIRHGILLTDGRNEHESAQDLRATLDACAGRFTCDARGVGTDWEVKDVTGIASALLGTADIVADPAGLAADFTRMMETAMGKEVADVSLRVWTPVGTTIRFVKQVAPTVEDLTGRRTEAGPRAGDYPTGSWGDESRDYHLCVTVPPAGLGQEMLAARVSLVVPEPDGGARNLGAQGLVRAVWTDDMTASTAISPQVAHYTGQAELAQVIQKGLDLRKAGDFDGATAKLGRAVQLANASGNADTAKLLAKVVDVVDAVTGTVRLKTRVAEADEMTLETRSTKTVRVKK
;
A
#
# COMPACT_ATOMS: atom_id res chain seq x y z
N MET A 1 -18.88 35.78 -13.17
CA MET A 1 -18.05 34.97 -12.24
C MET A 1 -16.96 34.32 -13.07
N ALA A 2 -15.69 34.58 -12.78
CA ALA A 2 -14.58 33.94 -13.47
C ALA A 2 -14.58 32.44 -13.11
N ASN A 3 -14.84 31.59 -14.09
CA ASN A 3 -14.73 30.14 -13.95
C ASN A 3 -13.24 29.80 -14.00
N PHE A 4 -12.56 29.84 -12.86
CA PHE A 4 -11.17 29.42 -12.78
C PHE A 4 -11.14 27.91 -13.02
N ALA A 5 -10.73 27.51 -14.22
CA ALA A 5 -10.40 26.13 -14.52
C ALA A 5 -9.43 25.63 -13.45
N LYS A 6 -9.75 24.49 -12.81
CA LYS A 6 -8.82 23.85 -11.88
C LYS A 6 -7.50 23.61 -12.64
N PRO A 7 -6.34 23.99 -12.11
CA PRO A 7 -5.07 23.76 -12.77
C PRO A 7 -4.87 22.25 -12.97
N ASN A 8 -4.51 21.84 -14.18
CA ASN A 8 -4.28 20.44 -14.59
C ASN A 8 -3.06 19.76 -13.94
N VAL A 9 -2.42 20.39 -12.96
CA VAL A 9 -1.21 19.87 -12.32
C VAL A 9 -1.53 19.57 -10.86
N PRO A 10 -1.32 18.32 -10.40
CA PRO A 10 -1.57 17.96 -9.01
C PRO A 10 -0.71 18.82 -8.08
N ARG A 11 -1.37 19.45 -7.13
CA ARG A 11 -0.80 20.27 -6.07
C ARG A 11 -0.63 19.41 -4.83
N PHE A 12 0.58 19.41 -4.30
CA PHE A 12 0.88 18.76 -3.05
C PHE A 12 0.85 19.77 -1.89
N SER A 13 0.37 19.33 -0.74
CA SER A 13 0.55 19.99 0.54
C SER A 13 1.15 19.03 1.55
N VAL A 14 1.90 19.58 2.50
CA VAL A 14 2.53 18.83 3.60
C VAL A 14 2.17 19.52 4.91
N ASP A 15 1.41 18.85 5.76
CA ASP A 15 1.10 19.27 7.12
C ASP A 15 1.95 18.46 8.11
N VAL A 16 2.47 19.08 9.17
CA VAL A 16 3.24 18.40 10.22
C VAL A 16 2.52 18.53 11.56
N TYR A 17 2.24 17.40 12.20
CA TYR A 17 1.63 17.30 13.51
C TYR A 17 2.62 16.67 14.49
N GLN A 18 2.96 17.39 15.56
CA GLN A 18 3.92 16.95 16.56
C GLN A 18 3.65 17.68 17.88
N ASN A 19 4.29 17.19 18.96
CA ASN A 19 4.65 18.06 20.07
C ASN A 19 6.12 18.45 19.85
N GLU A 20 6.42 19.72 19.58
CA GLU A 20 7.81 20.18 19.44
C GLU A 20 8.59 20.26 20.75
N TYR A 21 7.93 20.22 21.91
CA TYR A 21 8.56 20.44 23.20
C TYR A 21 9.18 19.16 23.76
N LEU A 22 10.46 19.22 24.09
CA LEU A 22 11.21 18.15 24.74
C LEU A 22 11.59 18.56 26.17
N PRO A 23 11.59 17.63 27.14
CA PRO A 23 12.13 17.89 28.46
C PRO A 23 13.66 18.06 28.40
N GLU A 24 14.27 18.57 29.48
CA GLU A 24 15.73 18.60 29.61
C GLU A 24 16.35 17.22 29.37
N GLY A 25 17.36 17.14 28.50
CA GLY A 25 17.99 15.88 28.08
C GLY A 25 17.15 15.01 27.13
N GLY A 26 15.92 15.40 26.81
CA GLY A 26 15.09 14.75 25.80
C GLY A 26 15.74 14.81 24.41
N SER A 27 15.57 13.75 23.61
CA SER A 27 16.22 13.65 22.30
C SER A 27 15.36 12.99 21.23
N GLU A 28 14.23 12.38 21.56
CA GLU A 28 13.36 11.74 20.59
C GLU A 28 12.25 12.70 20.14
N VAL A 29 12.15 12.92 18.83
CA VAL A 29 11.11 13.74 18.21
C VAL A 29 10.23 12.86 17.33
N ASN A 30 8.92 12.92 17.56
CA ASN A 30 7.91 12.21 16.78
C ASN A 30 7.03 13.20 16.04
N ALA A 31 6.85 12.97 14.73
CA ALA A 31 5.98 13.78 13.90
C ALA A 31 5.14 12.93 12.94
N ILE A 32 3.88 13.32 12.77
CA ILE A 32 3.02 12.83 11.70
C ILE A 32 3.03 13.85 10.56
N VAL A 33 3.51 13.42 9.41
CA VAL A 33 3.58 14.20 8.18
C VAL A 33 2.43 13.76 7.29
N THR A 34 1.43 14.61 7.15
CA THR A 34 0.30 14.39 6.24
C THR A 34 0.62 14.99 4.89
N VAL A 35 0.70 14.14 3.88
CA VAL A 35 0.85 14.55 2.49
C VAL A 35 -0.50 14.45 1.80
N THR A 36 -0.91 15.51 1.11
CA THR A 36 -2.15 15.54 0.34
C THR A 36 -1.84 15.98 -1.08
N ALA A 37 -2.30 15.22 -2.07
CA ALA A 37 -2.25 15.57 -3.48
C ALA A 37 -3.68 15.90 -3.93
N THR A 38 -3.88 17.06 -4.55
CA THR A 38 -5.20 17.51 -5.05
C THR A 38 -5.05 18.16 -6.43
N GLY A 39 -6.14 18.23 -7.20
CA GLY A 39 -6.15 19.00 -8.45
C GLY A 39 -5.84 18.19 -9.71
N GLY A 40 -5.83 16.87 -9.59
CA GLY A 40 -6.04 15.96 -10.69
C GLY A 40 -7.52 15.72 -10.94
N GLY A 41 -8.01 15.66 -12.18
CA GLY A 41 -9.38 15.16 -12.41
C GLY A 41 -9.47 13.74 -11.83
N THR A 42 -10.41 13.39 -10.95
CA THR A 42 -11.85 13.33 -11.20
C THR A 42 -12.69 12.94 -9.97
N LEU A 43 -13.99 13.28 -10.04
CA LEU A 43 -15.19 12.72 -9.37
C LEU A 43 -15.39 12.98 -7.87
N GLY A 44 -15.98 14.15 -7.58
CA GLY A 44 -16.56 14.48 -6.27
C GLY A 44 -17.57 15.63 -6.33
N SER A 45 -18.61 15.53 -7.16
CA SER A 45 -19.94 16.13 -6.95
C SER A 45 -20.84 15.76 -8.13
N ALA A 46 -22.04 15.27 -7.85
CA ALA A 46 -23.07 15.09 -8.86
C ALA A 46 -23.41 16.43 -9.55
N LEU A 47 -23.84 16.31 -10.81
CA LEU A 47 -24.24 17.35 -11.77
C LEU A 47 -23.09 17.85 -12.67
N THR A 48 -23.13 17.38 -13.91
CA THR A 48 -22.25 17.67 -15.07
C THR A 48 -20.88 16.98 -15.04
N ALA A 49 -20.78 15.82 -15.71
CA ALA A 49 -19.52 15.16 -16.00
C ALA A 49 -18.64 16.08 -16.88
N PRO A 50 -17.40 16.42 -16.47
CA PRO A 50 -16.49 17.09 -17.38
C PRO A 50 -15.97 16.08 -18.39
N VAL A 51 -16.21 16.35 -19.68
CA VAL A 51 -15.58 15.66 -20.79
C VAL A 51 -14.06 15.87 -20.66
N HIS A 52 -13.33 14.84 -20.25
CA HIS A 52 -11.88 14.82 -20.43
C HIS A 52 -11.59 14.69 -21.93
N PRO A 53 -10.64 15.44 -22.50
CA PRO A 53 -10.15 15.12 -23.84
C PRO A 53 -9.60 13.68 -23.82
N PRO A 54 -9.87 12.86 -24.85
CA PRO A 54 -9.27 11.54 -24.93
C PRO A 54 -7.74 11.68 -24.88
N GLY A 55 -7.10 11.05 -23.90
CA GLY A 55 -5.64 11.08 -23.70
C GLY A 55 -5.10 12.07 -22.65
N GLY A 56 -5.92 12.63 -21.76
CA GLY A 56 -5.50 13.68 -20.80
C GLY A 56 -4.74 13.23 -19.53
N GLY A 57 -4.41 11.96 -19.36
CA GLY A 57 -3.70 11.44 -18.16
C GLY A 57 -2.25 11.02 -18.47
N PRO A 58 -1.38 10.84 -17.47
CA PRO A 58 -0.02 10.34 -17.69
C PRO A 58 -0.03 8.99 -18.40
N SER A 59 0.94 8.77 -19.28
CA SER A 59 1.12 7.46 -19.94
C SER A 59 1.31 6.35 -18.91
N ALA A 60 0.65 5.22 -19.12
CA ALA A 60 0.66 4.10 -18.18
C ALA A 60 0.90 2.76 -18.91
N ALA A 61 1.53 1.82 -18.21
CA ALA A 61 1.65 0.43 -18.60
C ALA A 61 1.17 -0.48 -17.45
N VAL A 62 0.34 -1.47 -17.79
CA VAL A 62 -0.28 -2.39 -16.83
C VAL A 62 0.00 -3.84 -17.19
N ALA A 63 0.43 -4.64 -16.21
CA ALA A 63 0.53 -6.09 -16.33
C ALA A 63 -0.50 -6.77 -15.43
N ILE A 64 -1.44 -7.51 -16.01
CA ILE A 64 -2.43 -8.28 -15.26
C ILE A 64 -1.95 -9.74 -15.19
N MET A 65 -1.52 -10.17 -14.02
CA MET A 65 -1.00 -11.51 -13.72
C MET A 65 -2.09 -12.37 -13.10
N VAL A 66 -2.50 -13.42 -13.81
CA VAL A 66 -3.62 -14.29 -13.44
C VAL A 66 -3.10 -15.69 -13.18
N ASP A 67 -3.29 -16.17 -11.95
CA ASP A 67 -3.02 -17.56 -11.60
C ASP A 67 -3.81 -18.53 -12.49
N CYS A 68 -3.08 -19.48 -13.04
CA CYS A 68 -3.55 -20.55 -13.90
C CYS A 68 -3.07 -21.91 -13.37
N SER A 69 -2.71 -22.01 -12.09
CA SER A 69 -2.35 -23.26 -11.44
C SER A 69 -3.53 -24.24 -11.39
N GLY A 70 -3.26 -25.51 -11.11
CA GLY A 70 -4.29 -26.56 -11.11
C GLY A 70 -5.44 -26.33 -10.13
N SER A 71 -5.23 -25.60 -9.03
CA SER A 71 -6.26 -25.27 -8.03
C SER A 71 -7.36 -24.37 -8.59
N MET A 72 -7.06 -23.57 -9.62
CA MET A 72 -8.02 -22.65 -10.23
C MET A 72 -9.20 -23.33 -10.93
N ASP A 73 -9.12 -24.65 -11.21
CA ASP A 73 -10.23 -25.44 -11.74
C ASP A 73 -11.15 -26.00 -10.65
N TYR A 74 -10.82 -25.81 -9.36
CA TYR A 74 -11.56 -26.35 -8.22
C TYR A 74 -11.86 -25.28 -7.14
N PRO A 75 -13.12 -24.80 -7.05
CA PRO A 75 -14.21 -25.00 -8.00
C PRO A 75 -13.99 -24.25 -9.33
N PRO A 76 -14.60 -24.68 -10.46
CA PRO A 76 -14.46 -24.02 -11.76
C PRO A 76 -14.86 -22.54 -11.79
N THR A 77 -15.64 -22.11 -10.79
CA THR A 77 -16.02 -20.71 -10.60
C THR A 77 -14.84 -19.80 -10.30
N LYS A 78 -13.70 -20.31 -9.77
CA LYS A 78 -12.48 -19.53 -9.55
C LYS A 78 -11.88 -19.03 -10.87
N MET A 79 -11.60 -19.93 -11.83
CA MET A 79 -11.11 -19.54 -13.15
C MET A 79 -12.10 -18.66 -13.91
N GLN A 80 -13.40 -18.94 -13.84
CA GLN A 80 -14.40 -18.07 -14.46
C GLN A 80 -14.42 -16.67 -13.82
N GLY A 81 -14.34 -16.58 -12.50
CA GLY A 81 -14.24 -15.32 -11.75
C GLY A 81 -12.99 -14.53 -12.12
N ALA A 82 -11.84 -15.19 -12.21
CA ALA A 82 -10.57 -14.58 -12.62
C ALA A 82 -10.63 -14.00 -14.05
N ARG A 83 -11.21 -14.74 -15.01
CA ARG A 83 -11.44 -14.24 -16.38
C ARG A 83 -12.37 -13.03 -16.39
N ASN A 84 -13.48 -13.09 -15.66
CA ASN A 84 -14.44 -11.99 -15.57
C ASN A 84 -13.82 -10.74 -14.94
N ALA A 85 -13.02 -10.91 -13.89
CA ALA A 85 -12.34 -9.81 -13.21
C ALA A 85 -11.23 -9.20 -14.06
N THR A 86 -10.47 -10.02 -14.77
CA THR A 86 -9.48 -9.56 -15.74
C THR A 86 -10.13 -8.78 -16.87
N ALA A 87 -11.27 -9.25 -17.39
CA ALA A 87 -12.04 -8.52 -18.40
C ALA A 87 -12.54 -7.17 -17.87
N ALA A 88 -13.07 -7.13 -16.64
CA ALA A 88 -13.51 -5.90 -16.00
C ALA A 88 -12.37 -4.89 -15.82
N ALA A 89 -11.18 -5.34 -15.39
CA ALA A 89 -9.98 -4.50 -15.32
C ALA A 89 -9.55 -3.96 -16.70
N ILE A 90 -9.60 -4.79 -17.75
CA ILE A 90 -9.28 -4.37 -19.14
C ILE A 90 -10.25 -3.28 -19.61
N ASP A 91 -11.54 -3.42 -19.31
CA ASP A 91 -12.56 -2.44 -19.68
C ASP A 91 -12.37 -1.08 -18.96
N THR A 92 -11.73 -1.08 -17.78
CA THR A 92 -11.40 0.13 -17.01
C THR A 92 -10.15 0.88 -17.50
N LEU A 93 -9.31 0.25 -18.34
CA LEU A 93 -8.11 0.91 -18.86
C LEU A 93 -8.47 2.19 -19.61
N ARG A 94 -7.74 3.29 -19.39
CA ARG A 94 -7.86 4.49 -20.22
C ARG A 94 -7.38 4.19 -21.64
N ASP A 95 -8.01 4.79 -22.65
CA ASP A 95 -7.52 4.72 -24.03
C ASP A 95 -6.05 5.16 -24.10
N GLY A 96 -5.23 4.43 -24.86
CA GLY A 96 -3.80 4.66 -24.96
C GLY A 96 -2.94 3.99 -23.89
N THR A 97 -3.53 3.46 -22.81
CA THR A 97 -2.79 2.71 -21.78
C THR A 97 -2.17 1.45 -22.39
N ARG A 98 -0.87 1.23 -22.15
CA ARG A 98 -0.21 -0.01 -22.56
C ARG A 98 -0.59 -1.14 -21.62
N PHE A 99 -0.85 -2.35 -22.11
CA PHE A 99 -1.17 -3.46 -21.23
C PHE A 99 -0.80 -4.84 -21.76
N ALA A 100 -0.64 -5.79 -20.85
CA ALA A 100 -0.50 -7.21 -21.14
C ALA A 100 -1.22 -8.07 -20.10
N VAL A 101 -1.60 -9.27 -20.52
CA VAL A 101 -2.15 -10.33 -19.66
C VAL A 101 -1.15 -11.47 -19.58
N ILE A 102 -0.80 -11.86 -18.37
CA ILE A 102 0.15 -12.93 -18.06
C ILE A 102 -0.63 -14.05 -17.38
N GLY A 103 -0.51 -15.27 -17.92
CA GLY A 103 -0.95 -16.50 -17.27
C GLY A 103 0.19 -17.04 -16.41
N GLY A 104 -0.08 -17.19 -15.11
CA GLY A 104 0.90 -17.60 -14.11
C GLY A 104 0.74 -19.06 -13.68
N THR A 105 1.84 -19.81 -13.66
CA THR A 105 1.94 -21.16 -13.09
C THR A 105 3.31 -21.30 -12.37
N HIS A 106 3.93 -22.49 -12.33
CA HIS A 106 5.36 -22.62 -12.05
C HIS A 106 6.25 -21.93 -13.11
N VAL A 107 5.66 -21.53 -14.24
CA VAL A 107 6.22 -20.63 -15.26
C VAL A 107 5.24 -19.51 -15.61
N ALA A 108 5.73 -18.41 -16.17
CA ALA A 108 4.90 -17.32 -16.66
C ALA A 108 4.77 -17.34 -18.19
N LYS A 109 3.56 -17.10 -18.72
CA LYS A 109 3.30 -17.04 -20.17
C LYS A 109 2.54 -15.77 -20.53
N GLU A 110 2.92 -15.14 -21.63
CA GLU A 110 2.17 -14.03 -22.20
C GLU A 110 0.90 -14.57 -22.89
N VAL A 111 -0.26 -14.14 -22.42
CA VAL A 111 -1.58 -14.58 -22.94
C VAL A 111 -2.07 -13.59 -24.00
N TYR A 112 -1.80 -12.31 -23.77
CA TYR A 112 -2.07 -11.20 -24.69
C TYR A 112 -1.10 -10.03 -24.41
N PRO A 113 -0.61 -9.31 -25.43
CA PRO A 113 -0.69 -9.63 -26.86
C PRO A 113 0.31 -10.71 -27.30
N GLY A 114 1.29 -11.04 -26.46
CA GLY A 114 2.36 -11.99 -26.77
C GLY A 114 3.52 -11.37 -27.55
N GLY A 115 4.65 -12.09 -27.57
CA GLY A 115 5.85 -11.72 -28.31
C GLY A 115 6.69 -10.63 -27.65
N GLY A 116 6.64 -10.48 -26.32
CA GLY A 116 7.42 -9.50 -25.58
C GLY A 116 6.92 -8.06 -25.73
N ARG A 117 5.63 -7.88 -26.03
CA ARG A 117 5.03 -6.58 -26.34
C ARG A 117 3.87 -6.25 -25.40
N LEU A 118 3.56 -4.96 -25.32
CA LEU A 118 2.33 -4.46 -24.72
C LEU A 118 1.37 -3.99 -25.81
N ALA A 119 0.09 -4.29 -25.66
CA ALA A 119 -0.96 -3.75 -26.51
C ALA A 119 -1.29 -2.33 -26.07
N VAL A 120 -1.82 -1.50 -26.97
CA VAL A 120 -2.34 -0.18 -26.63
C VAL A 120 -3.86 -0.32 -26.47
N ALA A 121 -4.39 0.07 -25.31
CA ALA A 121 -5.81 -0.03 -24.99
C ALA A 121 -6.64 0.85 -25.93
N ASP A 122 -7.48 0.20 -26.72
CA ASP A 122 -8.54 0.77 -27.54
C ASP A 122 -9.72 -0.22 -27.59
N ALA A 123 -10.81 0.11 -28.27
CA ALA A 123 -11.97 -0.80 -28.35
C ALA A 123 -11.61 -2.17 -28.96
N THR A 124 -10.70 -2.22 -29.93
CA THR A 124 -10.31 -3.44 -30.63
C THR A 124 -9.42 -4.32 -29.75
N THR A 125 -8.37 -3.76 -29.15
CA THR A 125 -7.42 -4.52 -28.33
C THR A 125 -8.05 -5.01 -27.04
N ARG A 126 -9.00 -4.25 -26.45
CA ARG A 126 -9.79 -4.73 -25.31
C ARG A 126 -10.61 -5.97 -25.66
N GLU A 127 -11.32 -5.96 -26.78
CA GLU A 127 -12.08 -7.13 -27.24
C GLU A 127 -11.17 -8.33 -27.56
N GLN A 128 -10.04 -8.10 -28.23
CA GLN A 128 -9.06 -9.15 -28.50
C GLN A 128 -8.49 -9.75 -27.21
N ALA A 129 -8.18 -8.92 -26.23
CA ALA A 129 -7.70 -9.37 -24.92
C ALA A 129 -8.76 -10.21 -24.21
N LYS A 130 -10.03 -9.77 -24.19
CA LYS A 130 -11.16 -10.52 -23.60
C LYS A 130 -11.37 -11.87 -24.29
N GLN A 131 -11.21 -11.94 -25.61
CA GLN A 131 -11.22 -13.22 -26.34
C GLN A 131 -10.03 -14.11 -25.94
N ALA A 132 -8.84 -13.53 -25.74
CA ALA A 132 -7.66 -14.24 -25.29
C ALA A 132 -7.81 -14.87 -23.89
N LEU A 133 -8.59 -14.25 -22.99
CA LEU A 133 -8.86 -14.80 -21.66
C LEU A 133 -9.52 -16.18 -21.68
N ARG A 134 -10.26 -16.52 -22.75
CA ARG A 134 -10.86 -17.85 -22.93
C ARG A 134 -9.80 -18.95 -23.06
N ARG A 135 -8.55 -18.59 -23.40
CA ARG A 135 -7.42 -19.52 -23.51
C ARG A 135 -6.68 -19.75 -22.18
N LEU A 136 -7.00 -18.98 -21.13
CA LEU A 136 -6.48 -19.26 -19.78
C LEU A 136 -7.03 -20.60 -19.34
N SER A 137 -6.19 -21.56 -18.98
CA SER A 137 -6.62 -22.87 -18.49
C SER A 137 -5.83 -23.22 -17.25
N ALA A 138 -6.48 -23.84 -16.26
CA ALA A 138 -5.80 -24.30 -15.07
C ALA A 138 -4.84 -25.46 -15.40
N GLY A 139 -3.65 -25.44 -14.80
CA GLY A 139 -2.67 -26.51 -14.95
C GLY A 139 -1.28 -26.12 -14.45
N GLY A 140 -0.59 -27.08 -13.82
CA GLY A 140 0.76 -26.87 -13.27
C GLY A 140 0.75 -26.23 -11.86
N GLY A 141 1.94 -25.89 -11.38
CA GLY A 141 2.15 -25.30 -10.04
C GLY A 141 2.05 -23.78 -9.98
N THR A 142 2.59 -23.21 -8.91
CA THR A 142 2.57 -21.76 -8.60
C THR A 142 3.97 -21.29 -8.20
N ALA A 143 4.58 -20.43 -9.03
CA ALA A 143 5.84 -19.75 -8.76
C ALA A 143 5.71 -18.26 -9.12
N ILE A 144 5.21 -17.46 -8.17
CA ILE A 144 4.81 -16.06 -8.35
C ILE A 144 5.97 -15.18 -8.86
N GLY A 145 7.18 -15.41 -8.39
CA GLY A 145 8.38 -14.71 -8.82
C GLY A 145 8.61 -14.81 -10.34
N THR A 146 8.20 -15.92 -10.98
CA THR A 146 8.27 -16.01 -12.45
C THR A 146 7.35 -15.01 -13.14
N TRP A 147 6.18 -14.73 -12.56
CA TRP A 147 5.17 -13.82 -13.11
C TRP A 147 5.62 -12.38 -12.96
N LEU A 148 6.14 -12.04 -11.78
CA LEU A 148 6.70 -10.72 -11.47
C LEU A 148 7.89 -10.39 -12.37
N ARG A 149 8.81 -11.33 -12.62
CA ARG A 149 9.93 -11.14 -13.56
C ARG A 149 9.45 -10.89 -15.00
N LEU A 150 8.40 -11.59 -15.44
CA LEU A 150 7.83 -11.37 -16.77
C LEU A 150 7.13 -10.01 -16.85
N ALA A 151 6.37 -9.62 -15.83
CA ALA A 151 5.73 -8.33 -15.74
C ALA A 151 6.76 -7.20 -15.77
N ASP A 152 7.81 -7.29 -14.96
CA ASP A 152 8.93 -6.35 -14.95
C ASP A 152 9.56 -6.18 -16.34
N ARG A 153 9.87 -7.29 -17.03
CA ARG A 153 10.43 -7.26 -18.38
C ARG A 153 9.54 -6.51 -19.36
N LEU A 154 8.23 -6.76 -19.33
CA LEU A 154 7.27 -6.14 -20.24
C LEU A 154 7.06 -4.66 -19.91
N LEU A 155 6.92 -4.33 -18.63
CA LEU A 155 6.67 -2.96 -18.16
C LEU A 155 7.90 -2.05 -18.34
N SER A 156 9.11 -2.61 -18.13
CA SER A 156 10.36 -1.85 -18.27
C SER A 156 10.71 -1.51 -19.71
N ALA A 157 10.23 -2.32 -20.68
CA ALA A 157 10.38 -2.00 -22.10
C ALA A 157 9.47 -0.83 -22.55
N ALA A 158 8.49 -0.45 -21.72
CA ALA A 158 7.58 0.63 -22.03
C ALA A 158 8.16 1.97 -21.56
N ASP A 159 8.33 2.89 -22.51
CA ASP A 159 8.55 4.30 -22.23
C ASP A 159 7.22 4.94 -21.80
N VAL A 160 6.92 4.84 -20.50
CA VAL A 160 5.73 5.38 -19.83
C VAL A 160 6.10 5.89 -18.46
N THR A 161 5.26 6.79 -17.95
CA THR A 161 5.41 7.37 -16.60
C THR A 161 4.96 6.41 -15.50
N ILE A 162 3.83 5.72 -15.66
CA ILE A 162 3.28 4.86 -14.61
C ILE A 162 3.39 3.39 -15.03
N ARG A 163 3.93 2.56 -14.15
CA ARG A 163 4.01 1.10 -14.34
C ARG A 163 3.32 0.42 -13.17
N HIS A 164 2.34 -0.43 -13.47
CA HIS A 164 1.53 -1.08 -12.44
C HIS A 164 1.25 -2.55 -12.77
N GLY A 165 1.24 -3.39 -11.75
CA GLY A 165 0.89 -4.80 -11.80
C GLY A 165 -0.38 -5.07 -10.98
N ILE A 166 -1.23 -5.95 -11.48
CA ILE A 166 -2.30 -6.57 -10.68
C ILE A 166 -2.03 -8.06 -10.65
N LEU A 167 -1.90 -8.64 -9.46
CA LEU A 167 -1.66 -10.06 -9.25
C LEU A 167 -2.87 -10.72 -8.60
N LEU A 168 -3.32 -11.83 -9.19
CA LEU A 168 -4.32 -12.73 -8.61
C LEU A 168 -3.68 -14.07 -8.34
N THR A 169 -3.91 -14.64 -7.15
CA THR A 169 -3.56 -16.04 -6.85
C THR A 169 -4.63 -16.71 -6.00
N ASP A 170 -4.84 -18.01 -6.20
CA ASP A 170 -5.68 -18.84 -5.33
C ASP A 170 -4.89 -19.91 -4.58
N GLY A 171 -3.59 -19.99 -4.81
CA GLY A 171 -2.71 -21.07 -4.36
C GLY A 171 -1.51 -20.57 -3.57
N ARG A 172 -0.89 -21.47 -2.81
CA ARG A 172 0.40 -21.22 -2.15
C ARG A 172 1.55 -21.22 -3.16
N ASN A 173 2.59 -20.45 -2.86
CA ASN A 173 3.76 -20.32 -3.72
C ASN A 173 4.75 -21.50 -3.58
N GLU A 174 4.28 -22.72 -3.86
CA GLU A 174 4.98 -23.97 -3.51
C GLU A 174 6.09 -24.38 -4.50
N HIS A 175 6.19 -23.72 -5.66
CA HIS A 175 7.10 -24.11 -6.74
C HIS A 175 8.29 -23.17 -6.91
N GLU A 176 8.56 -22.33 -5.90
CA GLU A 176 9.81 -21.60 -5.73
C GLU A 176 10.13 -21.45 -4.24
N SER A 177 11.39 -21.12 -3.91
CA SER A 177 11.74 -20.86 -2.51
C SER A 177 11.33 -19.45 -2.09
N ALA A 178 11.11 -19.24 -0.78
CA ALA A 178 10.87 -17.90 -0.23
C ALA A 178 12.05 -16.94 -0.50
N GLN A 179 13.28 -17.47 -0.62
CA GLN A 179 14.46 -16.68 -0.98
C GLN A 179 14.41 -16.21 -2.44
N ASP A 180 13.94 -17.05 -3.37
CA ASP A 180 13.81 -16.69 -4.78
C ASP A 180 12.71 -15.64 -5.00
N LEU A 181 11.58 -15.78 -4.30
CA LEU A 181 10.54 -14.75 -4.30
C LEU A 181 11.10 -13.43 -3.76
N ARG A 182 11.79 -13.45 -2.62
CA ARG A 182 12.41 -12.25 -2.05
C ARG A 182 13.40 -11.59 -3.01
N ALA A 183 14.31 -12.35 -3.61
CA ALA A 183 15.25 -11.83 -4.59
C ALA A 183 14.54 -11.20 -5.81
N THR A 184 13.40 -11.75 -6.21
CA THR A 184 12.57 -11.18 -7.27
C THR A 184 11.92 -9.87 -6.85
N LEU A 185 11.37 -9.80 -5.64
CA LEU A 185 10.76 -8.59 -5.11
C LEU A 185 11.80 -7.48 -4.98
N ASP A 186 13.00 -7.78 -4.48
CA ASP A 186 14.12 -6.84 -4.39
C ASP A 186 14.51 -6.31 -5.79
N ALA A 187 14.52 -7.17 -6.82
CA ALA A 187 14.83 -6.78 -8.20
C ALA A 187 13.70 -5.97 -8.89
N CYS A 188 12.45 -6.15 -8.46
CA CYS A 188 11.29 -5.45 -8.98
C CYS A 188 11.00 -4.13 -8.25
N ALA A 189 11.50 -3.97 -7.02
CA ALA A 189 11.26 -2.80 -6.19
C ALA A 189 11.67 -1.50 -6.91
N GLY A 190 10.76 -0.53 -6.92
CA GLY A 190 10.96 0.76 -7.60
C GLY A 190 10.83 0.72 -9.13
N ARG A 191 10.61 -0.45 -9.75
CA ARG A 191 10.43 -0.57 -11.22
C ARG A 191 8.97 -0.50 -11.65
N PHE A 192 8.07 -1.02 -10.81
CA PHE A 192 6.63 -0.89 -10.95
C PHE A 192 5.95 -1.08 -9.59
N THR A 193 4.71 -0.62 -9.45
CA THR A 193 3.90 -0.92 -8.26
C THR A 193 3.01 -2.13 -8.48
N CYS A 194 2.63 -2.88 -7.43
CA CYS A 194 1.78 -4.06 -7.60
C CYS A 194 0.71 -4.22 -6.53
N ASP A 195 -0.55 -4.25 -6.94
CA ASP A 195 -1.64 -4.73 -6.11
C ASP A 195 -1.77 -6.25 -6.22
N ALA A 196 -2.04 -6.93 -5.12
CA ALA A 196 -2.15 -8.39 -5.06
C ALA A 196 -3.45 -8.83 -4.37
N ARG A 197 -4.08 -9.89 -4.88
CA ARG A 197 -5.31 -10.46 -4.34
C ARG A 197 -5.21 -11.97 -4.20
N GLY A 198 -5.62 -12.45 -3.03
CA GLY A 198 -5.78 -13.87 -2.75
C GLY A 198 -7.24 -14.29 -2.86
N VAL A 199 -7.54 -15.35 -3.61
CA VAL A 199 -8.90 -15.86 -3.84
C VAL A 199 -9.17 -17.09 -2.99
N GLY A 200 -10.30 -17.10 -2.29
CA GLY A 200 -10.62 -18.18 -1.36
C GLY A 200 -9.64 -18.21 -0.20
N THR A 201 -9.22 -19.41 0.23
CA THR A 201 -8.39 -19.61 1.43
C THR A 201 -7.14 -20.45 1.19
N ASP A 202 -6.92 -20.96 -0.02
CA ASP A 202 -5.83 -21.92 -0.31
C ASP A 202 -4.49 -21.25 -0.65
N TRP A 203 -4.22 -20.06 -0.12
CA TRP A 203 -3.03 -19.24 -0.40
C TRP A 203 -2.40 -18.71 0.90
N GLU A 204 -1.16 -18.24 0.84
CA GLU A 204 -0.41 -17.76 2.01
C GLU A 204 -0.50 -16.24 2.15
N VAL A 205 -0.98 -15.76 3.31
CA VAL A 205 -1.18 -14.32 3.56
C VAL A 205 0.15 -13.56 3.50
N LYS A 206 1.22 -14.16 4.02
CA LYS A 206 2.55 -13.54 4.04
C LYS A 206 3.13 -13.31 2.64
N ASP A 207 2.82 -14.18 1.68
CA ASP A 207 3.28 -14.02 0.29
C ASP A 207 2.58 -12.84 -0.39
N VAL A 208 1.24 -12.79 -0.35
CA VAL A 208 0.44 -11.73 -1.00
C VAL A 208 0.69 -10.37 -0.37
N THR A 209 0.73 -10.30 0.97
CA THR A 209 1.04 -9.06 1.69
C THR A 209 2.50 -8.63 1.49
N GLY A 210 3.44 -9.58 1.38
CA GLY A 210 4.84 -9.32 1.07
C GLY A 210 5.04 -8.68 -0.31
N ILE A 211 4.31 -9.14 -1.33
CA ILE A 211 4.33 -8.56 -2.68
C ILE A 211 3.85 -7.10 -2.65
N ALA A 212 2.66 -6.87 -2.06
CA ALA A 212 2.08 -5.54 -1.96
C ALA A 212 2.99 -4.58 -1.18
N SER A 213 3.57 -5.04 -0.07
CA SER A 213 4.54 -4.28 0.69
C SER A 213 5.75 -3.93 -0.18
N ALA A 214 6.46 -4.93 -0.73
CA ALA A 214 7.68 -4.71 -1.51
C ALA A 214 7.46 -3.78 -2.71
N LEU A 215 6.32 -3.89 -3.38
CA LEU A 215 5.98 -3.16 -4.60
C LEU A 215 4.99 -2.01 -4.36
N LEU A 216 4.91 -1.47 -3.13
CA LEU A 216 4.15 -0.24 -2.80
C LEU A 216 2.70 -0.25 -3.31
N GLY A 217 2.03 -1.40 -3.22
CA GLY A 217 0.62 -1.58 -3.54
C GLY A 217 -0.19 -2.07 -2.34
N THR A 218 -1.28 -2.76 -2.62
CA THR A 218 -2.26 -3.23 -1.63
C THR A 218 -2.49 -4.73 -1.73
N ALA A 219 -2.75 -5.36 -0.59
CA ALA A 219 -3.17 -6.75 -0.49
C ALA A 219 -4.59 -6.84 0.09
N ASP A 220 -5.41 -7.74 -0.45
CA ASP A 220 -6.70 -8.09 0.14
C ASP A 220 -7.10 -9.53 -0.20
N ILE A 221 -8.01 -10.07 0.60
CA ILE A 221 -8.68 -11.35 0.35
C ILE A 221 -9.98 -11.11 -0.42
N VAL A 222 -10.22 -11.97 -1.41
CA VAL A 222 -11.51 -12.09 -2.09
C VAL A 222 -12.07 -13.47 -1.80
N ALA A 223 -12.81 -13.56 -0.69
CA ALA A 223 -13.33 -14.82 -0.18
C ALA A 223 -14.33 -15.49 -1.15
N ASP A 224 -15.14 -14.69 -1.85
CA ASP A 224 -16.07 -15.15 -2.87
C ASP A 224 -15.63 -14.66 -4.26
N PRO A 225 -15.38 -15.55 -5.24
CA PRO A 225 -15.06 -15.19 -6.61
C PRO A 225 -16.04 -14.20 -7.27
N ALA A 226 -17.31 -14.15 -6.84
CA ALA A 226 -18.29 -13.19 -7.34
C ALA A 226 -17.89 -11.72 -7.06
N GLY A 227 -17.09 -11.47 -6.02
CA GLY A 227 -16.58 -10.14 -5.67
C GLY A 227 -15.38 -9.68 -6.51
N LEU A 228 -14.74 -10.58 -7.27
CA LEU A 228 -13.48 -10.29 -7.95
C LEU A 228 -13.58 -9.17 -8.98
N ALA A 229 -14.65 -9.15 -9.78
CA ALA A 229 -14.79 -8.16 -10.84
C ALA A 229 -14.89 -6.73 -10.29
N ALA A 230 -15.71 -6.51 -9.26
CA ALA A 230 -15.84 -5.20 -8.62
C ALA A 230 -14.54 -4.76 -7.95
N ASP A 231 -13.78 -5.69 -7.37
CA ASP A 231 -12.48 -5.39 -6.77
C ASP A 231 -11.43 -5.00 -7.82
N PHE A 232 -11.34 -5.75 -8.92
CA PHE A 232 -10.43 -5.47 -10.03
C PHE A 232 -10.74 -4.14 -10.73
N THR A 233 -12.02 -3.83 -10.94
CA THR A 233 -12.43 -2.51 -11.44
C THR A 233 -11.94 -1.40 -10.52
N ARG A 234 -12.16 -1.51 -9.20
CA ARG A 234 -11.74 -0.48 -8.23
C ARG A 234 -10.22 -0.31 -8.16
N MET A 235 -9.47 -1.40 -8.20
CA MET A 235 -8.00 -1.35 -8.26
C MET A 235 -7.53 -0.63 -9.53
N MET A 236 -8.11 -1.00 -10.68
CA MET A 236 -7.74 -0.38 -11.95
C MET A 236 -8.15 1.11 -12.00
N GLU A 237 -9.32 1.49 -11.49
CA GLU A 237 -9.72 2.89 -11.34
C GLU A 237 -8.71 3.68 -10.50
N THR A 238 -8.26 3.09 -9.38
CA THR A 238 -7.25 3.71 -8.50
C THR A 238 -5.91 3.88 -9.22
N ALA A 239 -5.46 2.86 -9.96
CA ALA A 239 -4.22 2.91 -10.74
C ALA A 239 -4.31 3.93 -11.89
N MET A 240 -5.46 4.01 -12.58
CA MET A 240 -5.69 4.95 -13.68
C MET A 240 -5.96 6.38 -13.21
N GLY A 241 -6.35 6.58 -11.95
CA GLY A 241 -6.47 7.88 -11.30
C GLY A 241 -5.14 8.47 -10.83
N LYS A 242 -4.02 7.76 -10.99
CA LYS A 242 -2.68 8.27 -10.67
C LYS A 242 -2.22 9.26 -11.74
N GLU A 243 -1.56 10.33 -11.29
CA GLU A 243 -1.14 11.47 -12.11
C GLU A 243 0.36 11.74 -12.04
N VAL A 244 0.98 11.53 -10.88
CA VAL A 244 2.43 11.70 -10.67
C VAL A 244 3.04 10.37 -10.31
N ALA A 245 4.00 9.90 -11.10
CA ALA A 245 4.76 8.70 -10.82
C ALA A 245 5.98 8.99 -9.92
N ASP A 246 6.47 7.93 -9.28
CA ASP A 246 7.77 7.88 -8.61
C ASP A 246 8.04 9.01 -7.60
N VAL A 247 7.01 9.45 -6.88
CA VAL A 247 7.17 10.46 -5.84
C VAL A 247 7.94 9.83 -4.67
N SER A 248 8.93 10.57 -4.18
CA SER A 248 9.69 10.22 -2.99
C SER A 248 9.52 11.28 -1.89
N LEU A 249 9.43 10.80 -0.66
CA LEU A 249 9.49 11.61 0.54
C LEU A 249 10.96 11.84 0.87
N ARG A 250 11.48 13.03 0.56
CA ARG A 250 12.85 13.42 0.88
C ARG A 250 12.91 13.92 2.31
N VAL A 251 13.70 13.27 3.15
CA VAL A 251 13.95 13.68 4.53
C VAL A 251 15.38 14.17 4.67
N TRP A 252 15.53 15.44 5.02
CA TRP A 252 16.81 16.05 5.37
C TRP A 252 16.93 16.20 6.89
N THR A 253 18.12 15.97 7.46
CA THR A 253 18.40 16.17 8.89
C THR A 253 19.61 17.08 9.11
N PRO A 254 19.67 17.84 10.24
CA PRO A 254 20.88 18.57 10.62
C PRO A 254 21.98 17.60 11.09
N VAL A 255 23.19 18.13 11.28
CA VAL A 255 24.31 17.33 11.82
C VAL A 255 23.97 16.84 13.23
N GLY A 256 24.32 15.59 13.52
CA GLY A 256 24.05 14.96 14.83
C GLY A 256 22.65 14.35 14.97
N THR A 257 21.74 14.59 14.01
CA THR A 257 20.40 13.98 14.03
C THR A 257 20.36 12.70 13.22
N THR A 258 19.81 11.64 13.80
CA THR A 258 19.63 10.33 13.16
C THR A 258 18.15 10.01 12.98
N ILE A 259 17.77 9.47 11.82
CA ILE A 259 16.41 8.97 11.58
C ILE A 259 16.27 7.60 12.26
N ARG A 260 15.29 7.46 13.15
CA ARG A 260 14.96 6.19 13.82
C ARG A 260 14.08 5.33 12.93
N PHE A 261 13.02 5.92 12.38
CA PHE A 261 12.16 5.27 11.40
C PHE A 261 11.39 6.27 10.54
N VAL A 262 10.94 5.80 9.38
CA VAL A 262 9.94 6.43 8.52
C VAL A 262 8.90 5.39 8.18
N LYS A 263 7.66 5.58 8.60
CA LYS A 263 6.57 4.63 8.37
C LYS A 263 5.41 5.33 7.70
N GLN A 264 4.82 4.76 6.67
CA GLN A 264 3.45 5.12 6.30
C GLN A 264 2.53 4.57 7.38
N VAL A 265 1.60 5.38 7.86
CA VAL A 265 0.64 5.03 8.90
C VAL A 265 -0.81 5.23 8.47
N ALA A 266 -1.04 5.84 7.30
CA ALA A 266 -2.34 5.82 6.63
C ALA A 266 -2.17 5.93 5.10
N PRO A 267 -3.04 5.27 4.30
CA PRO A 267 -4.19 4.45 4.71
C PRO A 267 -3.82 3.05 5.23
N THR A 268 -2.61 2.60 4.95
CA THR A 268 -2.05 1.33 5.43
C THR A 268 -0.72 1.56 6.15
N VAL A 269 -0.44 0.75 7.17
CA VAL A 269 0.85 0.71 7.85
C VAL A 269 1.88 0.04 6.95
N GLU A 270 2.96 0.74 6.63
CA GLU A 270 4.09 0.23 5.86
C GLU A 270 5.39 0.82 6.39
N ASP A 271 6.41 -0.01 6.64
CA ASP A 271 7.71 0.45 7.14
C ASP A 271 8.63 0.80 5.96
N LEU A 272 8.92 2.09 5.81
CA LEU A 272 9.78 2.60 4.75
C LEU A 272 11.23 2.77 5.22
N THR A 273 11.54 2.54 6.50
CA THR A 273 12.84 2.85 7.10
C THR A 273 14.01 2.25 6.33
N GLY A 274 13.89 0.98 5.95
CA GLY A 274 14.90 0.25 5.17
C GLY A 274 14.91 0.55 3.67
N ARG A 275 14.00 1.41 3.18
CA ARG A 275 13.85 1.75 1.75
C ARG A 275 14.50 3.08 1.37
N ARG A 276 15.34 3.61 2.26
CA ARG A 276 16.05 4.86 2.05
C ARG A 276 17.05 4.74 0.91
N THR A 277 17.02 5.69 -0.02
CA THR A 277 18.08 5.94 -1.01
C THR A 277 18.77 7.25 -0.69
N GLU A 278 20.11 7.31 -0.72
CA GLU A 278 20.83 8.55 -0.43
C GLU A 278 20.59 9.61 -1.51
N ALA A 279 20.29 10.84 -1.10
CA ALA A 279 19.83 11.92 -1.96
C ALA A 279 20.66 13.21 -1.77
N GLY A 280 21.95 13.03 -1.50
CA GLY A 280 22.90 14.10 -1.21
C GLY A 280 23.18 14.29 0.28
N PRO A 281 23.93 15.33 0.67
CA PRO A 281 24.40 15.49 2.04
C PRO A 281 23.26 15.57 3.06
N ARG A 282 23.18 14.55 3.93
CA ARG A 282 22.19 14.44 5.01
C ARG A 282 20.73 14.40 4.52
N ALA A 283 20.51 13.98 3.28
CA ALA A 283 19.18 13.80 2.72
C ALA A 283 19.02 12.34 2.25
N GLY A 284 17.88 11.74 2.58
CA GLY A 284 17.49 10.43 2.08
C GLY A 284 16.07 10.45 1.50
N ASP A 285 15.88 9.74 0.41
CA ASP A 285 14.60 9.59 -0.28
C ASP A 285 13.94 8.27 0.12
N TYR A 286 12.66 8.35 0.50
CA TYR A 286 11.81 7.21 0.81
C TYR A 286 10.75 7.07 -0.27
N PRO A 287 10.67 5.93 -0.98
CA PRO A 287 9.77 5.80 -2.11
C PRO A 287 8.32 5.73 -1.65
N THR A 288 7.45 6.52 -2.30
CA THR A 288 6.00 6.54 -2.04
C THR A 288 5.18 6.12 -3.25
N GLY A 289 5.83 5.82 -4.38
CA GLY A 289 5.17 5.36 -5.59
C GLY A 289 4.36 6.46 -6.29
N SER A 290 3.27 6.06 -6.94
CA SER A 290 2.44 6.98 -7.73
C SER A 290 1.33 7.62 -6.90
N TRP A 291 0.97 8.86 -7.24
CA TRP A 291 -0.02 9.68 -6.57
C TRP A 291 -1.10 10.17 -7.52
N GLY A 292 -2.37 10.09 -7.10
CA GLY A 292 -3.54 10.75 -7.69
C GLY A 292 -4.14 11.76 -6.70
N ASP A 293 -5.46 11.96 -6.74
CA ASP A 293 -6.18 12.70 -5.70
C ASP A 293 -6.32 11.84 -4.44
N GLU A 294 -5.40 12.02 -3.49
CA GLU A 294 -5.30 11.18 -2.30
C GLU A 294 -4.52 11.86 -1.18
N SER A 295 -4.54 11.23 -0.01
CA SER A 295 -3.78 11.69 1.14
C SER A 295 -3.23 10.51 1.93
N ARG A 296 -1.97 10.62 2.35
CA ARG A 296 -1.25 9.61 3.12
C ARG A 296 -0.54 10.27 4.30
N ASP A 297 -0.46 9.54 5.40
CA ASP A 297 0.16 10.03 6.63
C ASP A 297 1.41 9.21 6.92
N TYR A 298 2.49 9.88 7.30
CA TYR A 298 3.80 9.27 7.59
C TYR A 298 4.24 9.60 9.01
N HIS A 299 4.62 8.60 9.78
CA HIS A 299 5.23 8.77 11.09
C HIS A 299 6.74 8.79 10.95
N LEU A 300 7.33 9.97 11.17
CA LEU A 300 8.76 10.20 11.23
C LEU A 300 9.21 10.28 12.69
N CYS A 301 10.20 9.47 13.06
CA CYS A 301 10.86 9.55 14.34
C CYS A 301 12.35 9.83 14.12
N VAL A 302 12.87 10.86 14.79
CA VAL A 302 14.29 11.23 14.75
C VAL A 302 14.85 11.38 16.15
N THR A 303 16.14 11.11 16.29
CA THR A 303 16.90 11.39 17.51
C THR A 303 17.77 12.62 17.25
N VAL A 304 17.57 13.67 18.02
CA VAL A 304 18.31 14.95 17.93
C VAL A 304 19.39 15.03 19.02
N PRO A 305 20.50 15.76 18.78
CA PRO A 305 21.46 16.04 19.83
C PRO A 305 20.80 16.85 20.96
N PRO A 306 21.20 16.64 22.23
CA PRO A 306 20.68 17.43 23.33
C PRO A 306 21.06 18.91 23.14
N ALA A 307 20.16 19.80 23.53
CA ALA A 307 20.37 21.24 23.50
C ALA A 307 19.99 21.88 24.85
N GLY A 308 20.35 23.15 25.02
CA GLY A 308 20.02 23.89 26.24
C GLY A 308 18.53 24.26 26.30
N LEU A 309 18.01 24.50 27.51
CA LEU A 309 16.65 25.00 27.70
C LEU A 309 16.39 26.30 26.91
N GLY A 310 15.21 26.39 26.31
CA GLY A 310 14.80 27.49 25.44
C GLY A 310 15.41 27.47 24.03
N GLN A 311 16.32 26.53 23.73
CA GLN A 311 16.86 26.40 22.38
C GLN A 311 15.87 25.68 21.46
N GLU A 312 15.77 26.19 20.24
CA GLU A 312 15.00 25.59 19.16
C GLU A 312 15.94 25.06 18.08
N MET A 313 15.59 23.89 17.53
CA MET A 313 16.24 23.36 16.34
C MET A 313 15.24 22.80 15.32
N LEU A 314 15.65 22.81 14.06
CA LEU A 314 15.00 22.04 13.00
C LEU A 314 15.50 20.60 13.07
N ALA A 315 14.68 19.68 13.56
CA ALA A 315 15.00 18.26 13.69
C ALA A 315 15.00 17.56 12.33
N ALA A 316 14.06 17.88 11.45
CA ALA A 316 14.06 17.39 10.07
C ALA A 316 13.30 18.34 9.13
N ARG A 317 13.64 18.29 7.84
CA ARG A 317 12.85 18.90 6.77
C ARG A 317 12.38 17.80 5.84
N VAL A 318 11.08 17.76 5.61
CA VAL A 318 10.44 16.80 4.71
C VAL A 318 9.98 17.53 3.45
N SER A 319 10.26 16.97 2.29
CA SER A 319 9.87 17.52 0.99
C SER A 319 9.45 16.41 0.06
N LEU A 320 8.69 16.74 -0.98
CA LEU A 320 8.30 15.79 -2.02
C LEU A 320 9.12 16.05 -3.27
N VAL A 321 9.69 14.98 -3.82
CA VAL A 321 10.52 15.04 -5.02
C VAL A 321 10.10 13.97 -6.01
N VAL A 322 10.34 14.22 -7.30
CA VAL A 322 10.24 13.22 -8.37
C VAL A 322 11.63 13.10 -8.99
N PRO A 323 12.18 11.87 -9.13
CA PRO A 323 13.46 11.68 -9.79
C PRO A 323 13.40 12.12 -11.25
N GLU A 324 14.50 12.69 -11.75
CA GLU A 324 14.64 13.12 -13.14
C GLU A 324 15.61 12.19 -13.90
N PRO A 325 15.46 12.04 -15.24
CA PRO A 325 16.29 11.12 -16.02
C PRO A 325 17.79 11.43 -16.01
N ASP A 326 18.16 12.68 -15.71
CA ASP A 326 19.55 13.14 -15.59
C ASP A 326 20.19 12.80 -14.22
N GLY A 327 19.47 12.07 -13.36
CA GLY A 327 19.89 11.76 -12.00
C GLY A 327 19.59 12.88 -11.00
N GLY A 328 18.96 13.97 -11.45
CA GLY A 328 18.42 15.02 -10.61
C GLY A 328 17.12 14.61 -9.91
N ALA A 329 16.55 15.55 -9.17
CA ALA A 329 15.22 15.37 -8.59
C ALA A 329 14.49 16.72 -8.54
N ARG A 330 13.28 16.74 -9.09
CA ARG A 330 12.41 17.90 -9.11
C ARG A 330 11.62 17.99 -7.82
N ASN A 331 11.73 19.10 -7.10
CA ASN A 331 10.91 19.36 -5.93
C ASN A 331 9.47 19.75 -6.35
N LEU A 332 8.46 19.16 -5.70
CA LEU A 332 7.05 19.42 -5.97
C LEU A 332 6.50 20.66 -5.23
N GLY A 333 7.37 21.45 -4.59
CA GLY A 333 7.09 22.73 -3.95
C GLY A 333 6.52 22.64 -2.54
N ALA A 334 6.14 21.44 -2.07
CA ALA A 334 5.59 21.23 -0.74
C ALA A 334 6.68 20.77 0.25
N GLN A 335 6.71 21.39 1.43
CA GLN A 335 7.63 21.02 2.50
C GLN A 335 6.98 21.09 3.89
N GLY A 336 7.41 20.20 4.77
CA GLY A 336 7.07 20.19 6.20
C GLY A 336 8.34 20.32 7.05
N LEU A 337 8.25 21.07 8.14
CA LEU A 337 9.35 21.29 9.08
C LEU A 337 9.03 20.59 10.40
N VAL A 338 9.95 19.73 10.85
CA VAL A 338 9.87 19.03 12.13
C VAL A 338 10.78 19.74 13.11
N ARG A 339 10.22 20.28 14.19
CA ARG A 339 10.92 21.14 15.18
C ARG A 339 11.21 20.38 16.47
N ALA A 340 12.20 20.85 17.22
CA ALA A 340 12.44 20.44 18.60
C ALA A 340 12.82 21.67 19.44
N VAL A 341 12.17 21.82 20.59
CA VAL A 341 12.35 22.94 21.52
C VAL A 341 12.51 22.37 22.93
N TRP A 342 13.64 22.63 23.58
CA TRP A 342 13.86 22.15 24.94
C TRP A 342 13.22 23.10 25.95
N THR A 343 12.48 22.54 26.90
CA THR A 343 11.76 23.31 27.91
C THR A 343 11.78 22.62 29.27
N ASP A 344 11.74 23.41 30.34
CA ASP A 344 11.51 22.97 31.72
C ASP A 344 10.01 22.97 32.08
N ASP A 345 9.14 23.45 31.19
CA ASP A 345 7.69 23.32 31.33
C ASP A 345 7.25 21.86 31.16
N MET A 346 6.96 21.23 32.29
CA MET A 346 6.46 19.85 32.38
C MET A 346 5.11 19.68 31.67
N THR A 347 4.28 20.72 31.57
CA THR A 347 2.99 20.65 30.88
C THR A 347 3.20 20.62 29.37
N ALA A 348 4.07 21.47 28.84
CA ALA A 348 4.39 21.52 27.42
C ALA A 348 5.10 20.23 26.95
N SER A 349 6.10 19.76 27.71
CA SER A 349 6.87 18.58 27.36
C SER A 349 6.13 17.25 27.53
N THR A 350 5.11 17.18 28.39
CA THR A 350 4.26 15.98 28.53
C THR A 350 2.96 16.01 27.72
N ALA A 351 2.71 17.11 26.99
CA ALA A 351 1.55 17.22 26.10
C ALA A 351 1.60 16.14 25.00
N ILE A 352 0.50 15.40 24.86
CA ILE A 352 0.40 14.33 23.87
C ILE A 352 -0.16 14.91 22.57
N SER A 353 0.59 14.78 21.48
CA SER A 353 0.05 15.06 20.13
C SER A 353 -1.02 14.00 19.79
N PRO A 354 -2.28 14.39 19.54
CA PRO A 354 -3.36 13.44 19.28
C PRO A 354 -3.08 12.56 18.06
N GLN A 355 -2.51 13.12 16.99
CA GLN A 355 -2.17 12.40 15.76
C GLN A 355 -1.06 11.37 16.02
N VAL A 356 0.00 11.76 16.74
CA VAL A 356 1.10 10.85 17.08
C VAL A 356 0.59 9.69 17.94
N ALA A 357 -0.22 9.98 18.96
CA ALA A 357 -0.79 8.95 19.82
C ALA A 357 -1.71 7.99 19.05
N HIS A 358 -2.58 8.53 18.20
CA HIS A 358 -3.49 7.73 17.37
C HIS A 358 -2.73 6.76 16.47
N TYR A 359 -1.77 7.24 15.69
CA TYR A 359 -1.05 6.39 14.73
C TYR A 359 -0.06 5.43 15.42
N THR A 360 0.50 5.81 16.57
CA THR A 360 1.28 4.88 17.39
C THR A 360 0.40 3.71 17.86
N GLY A 361 -0.84 4.00 18.29
CA GLY A 361 -1.82 2.98 18.67
C GLY A 361 -2.27 2.09 17.51
N GLN A 362 -2.44 2.64 16.30
CA GLN A 362 -2.76 1.84 15.10
C GLN A 362 -1.60 0.93 14.68
N ALA A 363 -0.36 1.41 14.76
CA ALA A 363 0.81 0.58 14.48
C ALA A 363 0.96 -0.55 15.50
N GLU A 364 0.72 -0.28 16.78
CA GLU A 364 0.67 -1.31 17.83
C GLU A 364 -0.44 -2.33 17.54
N LEU A 365 -1.64 -1.86 17.18
CA LEU A 365 -2.80 -2.70 16.84
C LEU A 365 -2.46 -3.74 15.76
N ALA A 366 -1.85 -3.30 14.65
CA ALA A 366 -1.44 -4.18 13.57
C ALA A 366 -0.47 -5.27 14.07
N GLN A 367 0.54 -4.88 14.85
CA GLN A 367 1.54 -5.81 15.39
C GLN A 367 0.94 -6.84 16.35
N VAL A 368 0.05 -6.42 17.26
CA VAL A 368 -0.54 -7.35 18.23
C VAL A 368 -1.55 -8.30 17.58
N ILE A 369 -2.23 -7.88 16.50
CA ILE A 369 -3.07 -8.79 15.69
C ILE A 369 -2.21 -9.88 15.05
N GLN A 370 -1.18 -9.49 14.30
CA GLN A 370 -0.28 -10.45 13.63
C GLN A 370 0.33 -11.44 14.62
N LYS A 371 0.89 -10.92 15.73
CA LYS A 371 1.45 -11.78 16.78
C LYS A 371 0.41 -12.68 17.43
N GLY A 372 -0.81 -12.19 17.65
CA GLY A 372 -1.90 -12.99 18.21
C GLY A 372 -2.33 -14.14 17.31
N LEU A 373 -2.39 -13.89 15.99
CA LEU A 373 -2.70 -14.93 14.99
C LEU A 373 -1.56 -15.94 14.84
N ASP A 374 -0.30 -15.49 14.79
CA ASP A 374 0.86 -16.39 14.76
C ASP A 374 0.90 -17.30 16.00
N LEU A 375 0.66 -16.76 17.21
CA LEU A 375 0.59 -17.55 18.45
C LEU A 375 -0.55 -18.57 18.43
N ARG A 376 -1.72 -18.17 17.90
CA ARG A 376 -2.86 -19.08 17.72
C ARG A 376 -2.52 -20.23 16.78
N LYS A 377 -1.89 -19.95 15.63
CA LYS A 377 -1.42 -20.96 14.66
C LYS A 377 -0.37 -21.89 15.28
N ALA A 378 0.47 -21.38 16.17
CA ALA A 378 1.46 -22.16 16.91
C ALA A 378 0.87 -22.96 18.10
N GLY A 379 -0.41 -22.80 18.42
CA GLY A 379 -1.07 -23.48 19.54
C GLY A 379 -0.86 -22.83 20.91
N ASP A 380 -0.21 -21.66 20.99
CA ASP A 380 -0.10 -20.87 22.22
C ASP A 380 -1.37 -20.03 22.41
N PHE A 381 -2.42 -20.69 22.92
CA PHE A 381 -3.72 -20.06 23.11
C PHE A 381 -3.72 -18.98 24.19
N ASP A 382 -2.89 -19.09 25.21
CA ASP A 382 -2.80 -18.09 26.28
C ASP A 382 -2.14 -16.81 25.75
N GLY A 383 -1.01 -16.97 25.04
CA GLY A 383 -0.34 -15.87 24.37
C GLY A 383 -1.23 -15.21 23.31
N ALA A 384 -1.94 -16.01 22.51
CA ALA A 384 -2.90 -15.50 21.53
C ALA A 384 -4.04 -14.71 22.19
N THR A 385 -4.60 -15.21 23.30
CA THR A 385 -5.66 -14.52 24.05
C THR A 385 -5.18 -13.16 24.55
N ALA A 386 -3.98 -13.09 25.13
CA ALA A 386 -3.41 -11.83 25.61
C ALA A 386 -3.19 -10.82 24.48
N LYS A 387 -2.67 -11.25 23.33
CA LYS A 387 -2.38 -10.37 22.19
C LYS A 387 -3.65 -9.91 21.46
N LEU A 388 -4.60 -10.80 21.21
CA LEU A 388 -5.87 -10.44 20.59
C LEU A 388 -6.77 -9.63 21.55
N GLY A 389 -6.66 -9.83 22.86
CA GLY A 389 -7.29 -8.98 23.87
C GLY A 389 -6.76 -7.54 23.83
N ARG A 390 -5.44 -7.37 23.76
CA ARG A 390 -4.81 -6.05 23.54
C ARG A 390 -5.24 -5.42 22.20
N ALA A 391 -5.38 -6.23 21.14
CA ALA A 391 -5.88 -5.76 19.86
C ALA A 391 -7.31 -5.20 19.97
N VAL A 392 -8.21 -5.88 20.67
CA VAL A 392 -9.58 -5.40 20.91
C VAL A 392 -9.57 -4.08 21.68
N GLN A 393 -8.72 -3.96 22.70
CA GLN A 393 -8.58 -2.72 23.47
C GLN A 393 -8.14 -1.54 22.60
N LEU A 394 -7.12 -1.74 21.76
CA LEU A 394 -6.60 -0.71 20.85
C LEU A 394 -7.60 -0.35 19.75
N ALA A 395 -8.29 -1.33 19.17
CA ALA A 395 -9.33 -1.09 18.16
C ALA A 395 -10.49 -0.28 18.73
N ASN A 396 -10.91 -0.55 19.97
CA ASN A 396 -11.94 0.20 20.68
C ASN A 396 -11.50 1.63 21.00
N ALA A 397 -10.30 1.80 21.57
CA ALA A 397 -9.76 3.12 21.94
C ALA A 397 -9.55 4.04 20.73
N SER A 398 -9.20 3.48 19.57
CA SER A 398 -8.95 4.22 18.34
C SER A 398 -10.17 4.40 17.44
N GLY A 399 -11.33 3.84 17.82
CA GLY A 399 -12.56 3.90 17.02
C GLY A 399 -12.50 3.13 15.69
N ASN A 400 -11.59 2.15 15.56
CA ASN A 400 -11.44 1.34 14.35
C ASN A 400 -12.52 0.24 14.30
N ALA A 401 -13.76 0.67 13.99
CA ALA A 401 -14.95 -0.19 14.01
C ALA A 401 -14.86 -1.38 13.04
N ASP A 402 -14.18 -1.22 11.91
CA ASP A 402 -14.03 -2.30 10.93
C ASP A 402 -13.08 -3.39 11.44
N THR A 403 -11.94 -3.01 12.04
CA THR A 403 -11.04 -3.98 12.68
C THR A 403 -11.69 -4.63 13.89
N ALA A 404 -12.47 -3.88 14.69
CA ALA A 404 -13.22 -4.44 15.80
C ALA A 404 -14.23 -5.51 15.34
N LYS A 405 -14.94 -5.29 14.22
CA LYS A 405 -15.82 -6.29 13.61
C LYS A 405 -15.06 -7.54 13.17
N LEU A 406 -13.88 -7.39 12.58
CA LEU A 406 -13.04 -8.52 12.17
C LEU A 406 -12.53 -9.32 13.38
N LEU A 407 -12.05 -8.63 14.42
CA LEU A 407 -11.63 -9.25 15.68
C LEU A 407 -12.77 -10.04 16.32
N ALA A 408 -13.98 -9.50 16.34
CA ALA A 408 -15.17 -10.18 16.88
C ALA A 408 -15.55 -11.46 16.11
N LYS A 409 -14.99 -11.70 14.91
CA LYS A 409 -15.14 -12.99 14.22
C LYS A 409 -14.19 -14.07 14.76
N VAL A 410 -13.05 -13.68 15.32
CA VAL A 410 -11.98 -14.58 15.81
C VAL A 410 -12.04 -14.77 17.33
N VAL A 411 -12.51 -13.77 18.07
CA VAL A 411 -12.64 -13.80 19.53
C VAL A 411 -14.04 -13.41 19.99
N ASP A 412 -14.48 -13.97 21.11
CA ASP A 412 -15.64 -13.52 21.87
C ASP A 412 -15.20 -12.42 22.83
N VAL A 413 -15.66 -11.19 22.57
CA VAL A 413 -15.33 -10.03 23.41
C VAL A 413 -16.19 -10.03 24.66
N VAL A 414 -15.56 -10.15 25.83
CA VAL A 414 -16.23 -10.05 27.13
C VAL A 414 -16.23 -8.60 27.61
N ASP A 415 -15.08 -7.93 27.50
CA ASP A 415 -14.95 -6.50 27.81
C ASP A 415 -13.87 -5.87 26.92
N ALA A 416 -14.29 -4.95 26.05
CA ALA A 416 -13.41 -4.27 25.13
C ALA A 416 -12.49 -3.23 25.80
N VAL A 417 -12.86 -2.70 26.97
CA VAL A 417 -12.08 -1.66 27.68
C VAL A 417 -10.87 -2.29 28.35
N THR A 418 -11.07 -3.43 29.02
CA THR A 418 -9.99 -4.19 29.66
C THR A 418 -9.25 -5.12 28.70
N GLY A 419 -9.79 -5.35 27.49
CA GLY A 419 -9.24 -6.30 26.52
C GLY A 419 -9.52 -7.76 26.92
N THR A 420 -10.54 -8.01 27.72
CA THR A 420 -10.91 -9.37 28.15
C THR A 420 -11.66 -10.07 27.03
N VAL A 421 -11.06 -11.13 26.49
CA VAL A 421 -11.60 -11.91 25.37
C VAL A 421 -11.49 -13.40 25.61
N ARG A 422 -12.30 -14.19 24.92
CA ARG A 422 -12.16 -15.64 24.81
C ARG A 422 -11.93 -16.01 23.35
N LEU A 423 -10.93 -16.84 23.07
CA LEU A 423 -10.72 -17.32 21.69
C LEU A 423 -11.91 -18.18 21.27
N LYS A 424 -12.40 -17.97 20.04
CA LYS A 424 -13.39 -18.90 19.50
C LYS A 424 -12.75 -20.24 19.18
N THR A 425 -13.48 -21.29 19.52
CA THR A 425 -13.07 -22.69 19.28
C THR A 425 -13.09 -23.05 17.79
N ARG A 426 -14.00 -22.44 17.02
CA ARG A 426 -14.07 -22.56 15.56
C ARG A 426 -14.12 -21.17 14.95
N VAL A 427 -13.18 -20.89 14.07
CA VAL A 427 -13.09 -19.67 13.28
C VAL A 427 -13.04 -20.09 11.82
N ALA A 428 -13.80 -19.44 10.95
CA ALA A 428 -13.70 -19.69 9.52
C ALA A 428 -12.33 -19.20 9.03
N GLU A 429 -11.63 -20.02 8.26
CA GLU A 429 -10.29 -19.69 7.76
C GLU A 429 -10.27 -18.34 7.01
N ALA A 430 -11.31 -18.08 6.20
CA ALA A 430 -11.48 -16.80 5.53
C ALA A 430 -11.56 -15.60 6.49
N ASP A 431 -12.16 -15.76 7.67
CA ASP A 431 -12.24 -14.68 8.66
C ASP A 431 -10.88 -14.39 9.33
N GLU A 432 -10.11 -15.45 9.61
CA GLU A 432 -8.74 -15.33 10.14
C GLU A 432 -7.82 -14.67 9.11
N MET A 433 -7.84 -15.13 7.87
CA MET A 433 -7.07 -14.55 6.77
C MET A 433 -7.49 -13.11 6.46
N THR A 434 -8.80 -12.79 6.56
CA THR A 434 -9.28 -11.41 6.40
C THR A 434 -8.71 -10.50 7.49
N LEU A 435 -8.73 -10.95 8.75
CA LEU A 435 -8.16 -10.18 9.86
C LEU A 435 -6.65 -9.99 9.69
N GLU A 436 -5.92 -11.05 9.31
CA GLU A 436 -4.48 -11.00 9.08
C GLU A 436 -4.13 -10.02 7.95
N THR A 437 -4.79 -10.16 6.79
CA THR A 437 -4.54 -9.33 5.59
C THR A 437 -4.89 -7.87 5.83
N ARG A 438 -5.97 -7.59 6.58
CA ARG A 438 -6.44 -6.22 6.85
C ARG A 438 -5.89 -5.62 8.14
N SER A 439 -5.04 -6.33 8.88
CA SER A 439 -4.45 -5.87 10.14
C SER A 439 -3.67 -4.56 10.01
N THR A 440 -3.12 -4.29 8.83
CA THR A 440 -2.36 -3.06 8.51
C THR A 440 -3.24 -1.91 8.02
N LYS A 441 -4.55 -2.11 7.80
CA LYS A 441 -5.45 -1.03 7.42
C LYS A 441 -5.75 -0.14 8.63
N THR A 442 -5.62 1.16 8.43
CA THR A 442 -5.77 2.15 9.51
C THR A 442 -6.96 3.06 9.26
N VAL A 443 -7.47 3.66 10.33
CA VAL A 443 -8.46 4.73 10.25
C VAL A 443 -7.73 6.06 10.41
N ARG A 444 -7.99 7.02 9.51
CA ARG A 444 -7.41 8.36 9.62
C ARG A 444 -8.03 9.15 10.75
N VAL A 445 -7.22 10.02 11.37
CA VAL A 445 -7.73 11.05 12.28
C VAL A 445 -8.61 12.00 11.48
N LYS A 446 -9.86 12.22 11.89
CA LYS A 446 -10.70 13.26 11.29
C LYS A 446 -10.11 14.62 11.67
N LYS A 447 -9.83 15.46 10.66
CA LYS A 447 -9.40 16.86 10.85
C LYS A 447 -10.47 17.65 11.60
#